data_AF-A0A843I3K3-F1
#
_entry.id   AF-A0A843I3K3-F1
#
_cell.length_a   1.000
_cell.length_b   1.000
_cell.length_c   1.000
_cell.angle_alpha   90.00
_cell.angle_beta   90.00
_cell.angle_gamma   90.00
#
_symmetry.space_group_name_H-M   'P 1'
#
loop_
_entity.id
_entity.type
_entity.pdbx_description
1 polymer ?
#
loop_
_entity_poly.entity_id
_entity_poly.type
_entity_poly.pdbx_seq_one_letter_code
_entity_poly.pdbx_strand_id
1 'polypeptide(L)'
;MLITRSLMYDLATVITNMLSAIPWIGQDFVQFYTALLVDLSALFLVVVLYSIIVLSTVGTVNVRALRGKLARTTESKSEFLNVPYDFLCMFMGLVDGDGYIKLTKTTTGFIRMELVISLEMGDLPMLQHLHNVLKIGRIAIFPNVNTAKYIIGRVDLQEVLIPLIFYHNLFFLTDVQRAQFDLMLFIINGNITKFTDIPSIAPVYNQLPTTAAGYLLLPFFLNWFVGFIIAEGSFYTKGTGELFFSVRQRPHLLLFQAFQLLFDTNIKIDNNAGYMKLGLSSVKDLEKVVKLFSFSGLHPLLGLKLDRYNKWIASMKSARRFNNIRLP
;
A
#
# COMPACT_ATOMS: atom_id res chain seq x y z
N MET A 1 -15.45 -9.53 -44.23
CA MET A 1 -15.61 -10.01 -42.83
C MET A 1 -16.61 -9.19 -42.00
N LEU A 2 -17.12 -8.05 -42.48
CA LEU A 2 -18.15 -7.24 -41.79
C LEU A 2 -19.61 -7.64 -42.10
N ILE A 3 -19.86 -8.29 -43.25
CA ILE A 3 -21.21 -8.64 -43.72
C ILE A 3 -21.83 -9.81 -42.93
N THR A 4 -21.02 -10.71 -42.40
CA THR A 4 -21.52 -11.89 -41.65
C THR A 4 -21.98 -11.57 -40.23
N ARG A 5 -21.52 -10.47 -39.62
CA ARG A 5 -21.99 -10.05 -38.28
C ARG A 5 -23.36 -9.40 -38.32
N SER A 6 -23.64 -8.51 -39.30
CA SER A 6 -24.94 -7.85 -39.44
C SER A 6 -26.07 -8.86 -39.66
N LEU A 7 -25.87 -9.85 -40.54
CA LEU A 7 -26.89 -10.87 -40.83
C LEU A 7 -27.25 -11.72 -39.60
N MET A 8 -26.30 -11.97 -38.70
CA MET A 8 -26.54 -12.73 -37.46
C MET A 8 -27.37 -11.95 -36.45
N TYR A 9 -27.15 -10.64 -36.32
CA TYR A 9 -27.94 -9.80 -35.42
C TYR A 9 -29.38 -9.66 -35.92
N ASP A 10 -29.58 -9.45 -37.22
CA ASP A 10 -30.92 -9.32 -37.80
C ASP A 10 -31.73 -10.62 -37.70
N LEU A 11 -31.08 -11.78 -37.89
CA LEU A 11 -31.73 -13.08 -37.76
C LEU A 11 -32.12 -13.37 -36.29
N ALA A 12 -31.26 -13.03 -35.33
CA ALA A 12 -31.56 -13.20 -33.90
C ALA A 12 -32.74 -12.32 -33.46
N THR A 13 -32.80 -11.08 -33.94
CA THR A 13 -33.92 -10.17 -33.66
C THR A 13 -35.24 -10.66 -34.27
N VAL A 14 -35.23 -11.15 -35.52
CA VAL A 14 -36.43 -11.72 -36.16
C VAL A 14 -36.93 -12.97 -35.43
N ILE A 15 -36.03 -13.88 -35.06
CA ILE A 15 -36.39 -15.10 -34.31
C ILE A 15 -36.98 -14.73 -32.94
N THR A 16 -36.39 -13.75 -32.24
CA THR A 16 -36.87 -13.30 -30.92
C THR A 16 -38.27 -12.66 -31.02
N ASN A 17 -38.51 -11.86 -32.06
CA ASN A 17 -39.80 -11.23 -32.32
C ASN A 17 -40.88 -12.24 -32.76
N MET A 18 -40.52 -13.29 -33.49
CA MET A 18 -41.47 -14.35 -33.87
C MET A 18 -41.82 -15.27 -32.69
N LEU A 19 -40.86 -15.61 -31.83
CA LEU A 19 -41.10 -16.45 -30.66
C LEU A 19 -41.87 -15.72 -29.55
N SER A 20 -41.68 -14.40 -29.41
CA SER A 20 -42.42 -13.58 -28.44
C SER A 20 -43.88 -13.31 -28.83
N ALA A 21 -44.24 -13.47 -30.11
CA ALA A 21 -45.61 -13.31 -30.61
C ALA A 21 -46.53 -14.51 -30.31
N ILE A 22 -45.98 -15.63 -29.85
CA ILE A 22 -46.73 -16.82 -29.43
C ILE A 22 -47.00 -16.70 -27.92
N PRO A 23 -48.24 -16.45 -27.46
CA PRO A 23 -48.50 -15.99 -26.08
C PRO A 23 -47.94 -16.89 -24.98
N TRP A 24 -48.00 -18.21 -25.16
CA TRP A 24 -47.49 -19.19 -24.20
C TRP A 24 -45.96 -19.28 -24.22
N ILE A 25 -45.33 -19.19 -25.39
CA ILE A 25 -43.86 -19.28 -25.54
C ILE A 25 -43.18 -17.97 -25.14
N GLY A 26 -43.73 -16.81 -25.52
CA GLY A 26 -43.17 -15.50 -25.22
C GLY A 26 -43.17 -15.16 -23.73
N GLN A 27 -44.23 -15.54 -23.00
CA GLN A 27 -44.30 -15.35 -21.55
C GLN A 27 -43.27 -16.22 -20.83
N ASP A 28 -43.09 -17.47 -21.26
CA ASP A 28 -42.10 -18.39 -20.69
C ASP A 28 -40.66 -17.94 -20.95
N PHE A 29 -40.36 -17.38 -22.15
CA PHE A 29 -39.04 -16.83 -22.46
C PHE A 29 -38.68 -15.59 -21.64
N VAL A 30 -39.62 -14.66 -21.45
CA VAL A 30 -39.39 -13.47 -20.62
C VAL A 30 -39.18 -13.87 -19.16
N GLN A 31 -39.99 -14.79 -18.63
CA GLN A 31 -39.81 -15.31 -17.27
C GLN A 31 -38.48 -16.04 -17.10
N PHE A 32 -38.08 -16.86 -18.08
CA PHE A 32 -36.78 -17.54 -18.09
C PHE A 32 -35.61 -16.56 -18.10
N TYR A 33 -35.66 -15.53 -18.95
CA TYR A 33 -34.61 -14.50 -19.00
C TYR A 33 -34.51 -13.71 -17.70
N THR A 34 -35.65 -13.31 -17.12
CA THR A 34 -35.69 -12.62 -15.82
C THR A 34 -35.15 -13.52 -14.71
N ALA A 35 -35.54 -14.79 -14.65
CA ALA A 35 -35.03 -15.75 -13.67
C ALA A 35 -33.51 -15.92 -13.80
N LEU A 36 -33.00 -16.11 -15.03
CA LEU A 36 -31.57 -16.24 -15.29
C LEU A 36 -30.77 -14.99 -14.86
N LEU A 37 -31.29 -13.78 -15.13
CA LEU A 37 -30.66 -12.54 -14.68
C LEU A 37 -30.66 -12.41 -13.15
N VAL A 38 -31.75 -12.80 -12.49
CA VAL A 38 -31.84 -12.81 -11.03
C VAL A 38 -30.83 -13.80 -10.44
N ASP A 39 -30.74 -15.01 -10.98
CA ASP A 39 -29.79 -16.03 -10.53
C ASP A 39 -28.33 -15.60 -10.75
N LEU A 40 -28.02 -15.01 -11.91
CA LEU A 40 -26.68 -14.48 -12.19
C LEU A 40 -26.33 -13.30 -11.27
N SER A 41 -27.29 -12.41 -10.98
CA SER A 41 -27.06 -11.29 -10.07
C SER A 41 -26.91 -11.75 -8.61
N ALA A 42 -27.69 -12.75 -8.18
CA ALA A 42 -27.55 -13.38 -6.87
C ALA A 42 -26.19 -14.10 -6.75
N LEU A 43 -25.78 -14.87 -7.77
CA LEU A 43 -24.46 -15.51 -7.81
C LEU A 43 -23.33 -14.48 -7.76
N PHE A 44 -23.43 -13.41 -8.55
CA PHE A 44 -22.47 -12.30 -8.51
C PHE A 44 -22.40 -11.68 -7.12
N LEU A 45 -23.55 -11.43 -6.48
CA LEU A 45 -23.61 -10.86 -5.14
C LEU A 45 -22.99 -11.81 -4.11
N VAL A 46 -23.26 -13.13 -4.19
CA VAL A 46 -22.61 -14.14 -3.34
C VAL A 46 -21.11 -14.17 -3.55
N VAL A 47 -20.62 -14.10 -4.79
CA VAL A 47 -19.18 -14.06 -5.11
C VAL A 47 -18.54 -12.78 -4.57
N VAL A 48 -19.19 -11.63 -4.73
CA VAL A 48 -18.72 -10.35 -4.20
C VAL A 48 -18.68 -10.39 -2.67
N LEU A 49 -19.75 -10.84 -2.01
CA LEU A 49 -19.78 -11.00 -0.55
C LEU A 49 -18.71 -11.96 -0.04
N TYR A 50 -18.53 -13.10 -0.71
CA TYR A 50 -17.49 -14.07 -0.35
C TYR A 50 -16.09 -13.48 -0.49
N SER A 51 -15.84 -12.70 -1.53
CA SER A 51 -14.57 -12.00 -1.77
C SER A 51 -14.29 -10.91 -0.74
N ILE A 52 -15.34 -10.34 -0.12
CA ILE A 52 -15.21 -9.36 0.97
C ILE A 52 -14.84 -10.06 2.30
N ILE A 53 -15.16 -11.34 2.47
CA ILE A 53 -15.01 -12.02 3.76
C ILE A 53 -13.73 -12.86 3.83
N VAL A 54 -13.06 -13.12 2.69
CA VAL A 54 -11.92 -14.06 2.64
C VAL A 54 -10.71 -13.47 1.91
N LEU A 55 -9.55 -13.48 2.60
CA LEU A 55 -8.25 -13.21 2.00
C LEU A 55 -7.77 -14.40 1.16
N SER A 56 -7.96 -14.30 -0.16
CA SER A 56 -7.52 -15.33 -1.11
C SER A 56 -5.98 -15.37 -1.21
N THR A 57 -5.38 -16.56 -1.20
CA THR A 57 -3.93 -16.70 -1.44
C THR A 57 -3.57 -16.21 -2.84
N VAL A 58 -2.48 -15.44 -2.96
CA VAL A 58 -1.96 -15.01 -4.26
C VAL A 58 -0.93 -16.00 -4.80
N GLY A 59 -1.19 -16.54 -5.99
CA GLY A 59 -0.39 -17.57 -6.64
C GLY A 59 -0.38 -18.91 -5.88
N THR A 60 0.59 -19.77 -6.20
CA THR A 60 0.71 -21.10 -5.59
C THR A 60 1.71 -21.08 -4.42
N VAL A 61 1.30 -21.56 -3.25
CA VAL A 61 2.18 -21.73 -2.08
C VAL A 61 2.92 -23.06 -2.18
N ASN A 62 4.25 -23.02 -2.08
CA ASN A 62 5.06 -24.22 -2.04
C ASN A 62 4.92 -24.91 -0.68
N VAL A 63 4.32 -26.10 -0.64
CA VAL A 63 4.11 -26.88 0.59
C VAL A 63 5.41 -27.14 1.34
N ARG A 64 6.55 -27.31 0.65
CA ARG A 64 7.86 -27.47 1.31
C ARG A 64 8.30 -26.21 2.05
N ALA A 65 7.89 -25.03 1.57
CA ALA A 65 8.19 -23.77 2.24
C ALA A 65 7.44 -23.59 3.57
N LEU A 66 6.37 -24.37 3.80
CA LEU A 66 5.63 -24.40 5.06
C LEU A 66 6.37 -25.16 6.17
N ARG A 67 7.44 -25.92 5.85
CA ARG A 67 8.29 -26.63 6.82
C ARG A 67 7.50 -27.53 7.78
N GLY A 68 6.55 -28.29 7.23
CA GLY A 68 5.69 -29.19 8.00
C GLY A 68 4.49 -28.51 8.68
N LYS A 69 4.33 -27.19 8.54
CA LYS A 69 3.09 -26.50 8.90
C LYS A 69 2.04 -26.66 7.80
N LEU A 70 0.77 -26.56 8.17
CA LEU A 70 -0.33 -26.47 7.21
C LEU A 70 -0.41 -25.05 6.63
N ALA A 71 -0.93 -24.94 5.41
CA ALA A 71 -1.32 -23.65 4.85
C ALA A 71 -2.42 -23.03 5.71
N ARG A 72 -2.49 -21.70 5.75
CA ARG A 72 -3.51 -21.00 6.54
C ARG A 72 -4.92 -21.32 6.04
N THR A 73 -5.80 -21.74 6.95
CA THR A 73 -7.22 -21.96 6.65
C THR A 73 -7.94 -20.63 6.44
N THR A 74 -9.10 -20.69 5.81
CA THR A 74 -9.97 -19.52 5.64
C THR A 74 -10.29 -18.85 6.98
N GLU A 75 -10.58 -19.62 8.04
CA GLU A 75 -10.85 -19.04 9.37
C GLU A 75 -9.62 -18.31 9.92
N SER A 76 -8.44 -18.92 9.87
CA SER A 76 -7.21 -18.26 10.35
C SER A 76 -6.89 -16.98 9.58
N LYS A 77 -7.28 -16.90 8.31
CA LYS A 77 -7.06 -15.71 7.48
C LYS A 77 -8.04 -14.58 7.79
N SER A 78 -9.25 -14.90 8.22
CA SER A 78 -10.26 -13.90 8.59
C SER A 78 -9.78 -13.01 9.75
N GLU A 79 -8.91 -13.53 10.63
CA GLU A 79 -8.33 -12.74 11.73
C GLU A 79 -7.53 -11.53 11.23
N PHE A 80 -6.91 -11.62 10.05
CA PHE A 80 -6.12 -10.51 9.49
C PHE A 80 -7.00 -9.38 8.95
N LEU A 81 -8.29 -9.61 8.69
CA LEU A 81 -9.22 -8.53 8.34
C LEU A 81 -9.45 -7.56 9.52
N ASN A 82 -9.07 -7.97 10.75
CA ASN A 82 -9.10 -7.09 11.91
C ASN A 82 -7.86 -6.18 12.03
N VAL A 83 -6.87 -6.31 11.14
CA VAL A 83 -5.74 -5.38 11.12
C VAL A 83 -6.28 -3.99 10.75
N PRO A 84 -6.03 -2.94 11.56
CA PRO A 84 -6.60 -1.62 11.29
C PRO A 84 -6.17 -1.07 9.93
N TYR A 85 -7.13 -0.52 9.18
CA TYR A 85 -6.87 0.07 7.87
C TYR A 85 -5.80 1.17 7.93
N ASP A 86 -5.88 2.06 8.92
CA ASP A 86 -4.93 3.16 9.09
C ASP A 86 -3.50 2.66 9.37
N PHE A 87 -3.39 1.53 10.09
CA PHE A 87 -2.10 0.86 10.31
C PHE A 87 -1.55 0.32 8.99
N LEU A 88 -2.36 -0.32 8.15
CA LEU A 88 -1.91 -0.82 6.84
C LEU A 88 -1.48 0.33 5.92
N CYS A 89 -2.24 1.42 5.89
CA CYS A 89 -1.88 2.61 5.12
C CYS A 89 -0.53 3.18 5.57
N MET A 90 -0.34 3.35 6.88
CA MET A 90 0.93 3.76 7.47
C MET A 90 2.06 2.78 7.17
N PHE A 91 1.81 1.47 7.29
CA PHE A 91 2.79 0.45 6.97
C PHE A 91 3.27 0.54 5.52
N MET A 92 2.37 0.77 4.56
CA MET A 92 2.74 0.97 3.15
C MET A 92 3.67 2.17 2.96
N GLY A 93 3.39 3.29 3.64
CA GLY A 93 4.26 4.47 3.60
C GLY A 93 5.64 4.24 4.22
N LEU A 94 5.70 3.50 5.33
CA LEU A 94 6.95 3.12 5.97
C LEU A 94 7.80 2.24 5.04
N VAL A 95 7.18 1.29 4.34
CA VAL A 95 7.86 0.44 3.36
C VAL A 95 8.36 1.24 2.15
N ASP A 96 7.60 2.24 1.70
CA ASP A 96 8.02 3.14 0.61
C ASP A 96 9.25 3.99 0.95
N GLY A 97 9.49 4.28 2.24
CA GLY A 97 10.69 4.94 2.71
C GLY A 97 11.84 3.98 3.00
N ASP A 98 11.71 3.15 4.05
CA ASP A 98 12.79 2.32 4.60
C ASP A 98 12.67 0.81 4.29
N GLY A 99 11.62 0.42 3.56
CA GLY A 99 11.39 -0.95 3.15
C GLY A 99 11.94 -1.26 1.76
N TYR A 100 12.12 -2.55 1.49
CA TYR A 100 12.41 -3.04 0.14
C TYR A 100 11.90 -4.48 -0.05
N ILE A 101 11.55 -4.81 -1.28
CA ILE A 101 11.22 -6.17 -1.69
C ILE A 101 12.46 -6.79 -2.31
N LYS A 102 12.94 -7.84 -1.67
CA LYS A 102 14.19 -8.52 -1.97
C LYS A 102 13.91 -9.80 -2.75
N LEU A 103 14.45 -9.87 -3.97
CA LEU A 103 14.53 -11.09 -4.77
C LEU A 103 15.99 -11.54 -4.83
N THR A 104 16.29 -12.73 -4.34
CA THR A 104 17.67 -13.29 -4.39
C THR A 104 17.72 -14.72 -4.90
N LYS A 105 18.86 -15.07 -5.50
CA LYS A 105 19.18 -16.43 -5.92
C LYS A 105 19.58 -17.27 -4.72
N THR A 106 18.93 -18.42 -4.50
CA THR A 106 19.41 -19.44 -3.55
C THR A 106 20.61 -20.17 -4.12
N THR A 107 21.35 -20.91 -3.28
CA THR A 107 22.45 -21.79 -3.73
C THR A 107 22.00 -22.81 -4.77
N THR A 108 20.74 -23.24 -4.70
CA THR A 108 20.08 -24.18 -5.63
C THR A 108 19.47 -23.51 -6.86
N GLY A 109 19.68 -22.19 -7.05
CA GLY A 109 19.22 -21.43 -8.21
C GLY A 109 17.75 -21.00 -8.22
N PHE A 110 17.04 -21.18 -7.11
CA PHE A 110 15.64 -20.75 -6.97
C PHE A 110 15.53 -19.30 -6.47
N ILE A 111 14.34 -18.73 -6.61
CA ILE A 111 14.03 -17.39 -6.13
C ILE A 111 13.66 -17.44 -4.65
N ARG A 112 14.42 -16.72 -3.82
CA ARG A 112 14.01 -16.30 -2.48
C ARG A 112 13.39 -14.91 -2.56
N MET A 113 12.26 -14.73 -1.90
CA MET A 113 11.45 -13.52 -1.94
C MET A 113 11.10 -13.09 -0.52
N GLU A 114 11.38 -11.84 -0.19
CA GLU A 114 11.18 -11.25 1.14
C GLU A 114 10.80 -9.78 1.02
N LEU A 115 9.87 -9.29 1.83
CA LEU A 115 9.77 -7.86 2.14
C LEU A 115 10.58 -7.61 3.40
N VAL A 116 11.42 -6.58 3.39
CA VAL A 116 12.33 -6.27 4.49
C VAL A 116 12.24 -4.79 4.84
N ILE A 117 12.05 -4.50 6.13
CA ILE A 117 12.26 -3.17 6.72
C ILE A 117 13.52 -3.27 7.58
N SER A 118 14.49 -2.40 7.35
CA SER A 118 15.82 -2.46 8.01
C SER A 118 16.11 -1.15 8.71
N LEU A 119 16.12 -1.16 10.04
CA LEU A 119 16.25 0.05 10.87
C LEU A 119 17.41 -0.07 11.85
N GLU A 120 17.80 1.05 12.44
CA GLU A 120 18.74 1.08 13.55
C GLU A 120 18.18 0.38 14.80
N MET A 121 19.04 -0.13 15.69
CA MET A 121 18.58 -0.87 16.88
C MET A 121 17.65 -0.07 17.80
N GLY A 122 17.78 1.26 17.82
CA GLY A 122 16.89 2.11 18.62
C GLY A 122 15.41 2.01 18.20
N ASP A 123 15.15 1.61 16.95
CA ASP A 123 13.80 1.37 16.43
C ASP A 123 13.37 -0.11 16.50
N LEU A 124 14.12 -0.98 17.19
CA LEU A 124 13.70 -2.37 17.43
C LEU A 124 12.30 -2.48 18.06
N PRO A 125 11.90 -1.65 19.05
CA PRO A 125 10.55 -1.70 19.59
C PRO A 125 9.46 -1.41 18.55
N MET A 126 9.75 -0.54 17.57
CA MET A 126 8.83 -0.28 16.48
C MET A 126 8.68 -1.51 15.59
N LEU A 127 9.77 -2.19 15.23
CA LEU A 127 9.70 -3.44 14.47
C LEU A 127 8.91 -4.54 15.21
N GLN A 128 9.07 -4.62 16.54
CA GLN A 128 8.28 -5.52 17.39
C GLN A 128 6.79 -5.17 17.36
N HIS A 129 6.44 -3.88 17.42
CA HIS A 129 5.07 -3.42 17.26
C HIS A 129 4.48 -3.83 15.91
N LEU A 130 5.18 -3.59 14.79
CA LEU A 130 4.71 -3.99 13.45
C LEU A 130 4.47 -5.50 13.36
N HIS A 131 5.41 -6.30 13.89
CA HIS A 131 5.28 -7.75 13.93
C HIS A 131 4.09 -8.19 14.80
N ASN A 132 3.83 -7.53 15.93
CA ASN A 132 2.73 -7.89 16.82
C ASN A 132 1.35 -7.57 16.23
N VAL A 133 1.24 -6.47 15.47
CA VAL A 133 0.00 -6.11 14.77
C VAL A 133 -0.27 -7.06 13.60
N LEU A 134 0.74 -7.30 12.75
CA LEU A 134 0.59 -8.13 11.55
C LEU A 134 0.63 -9.65 11.83
N LYS A 135 1.25 -10.07 12.93
CA LYS A 135 1.41 -11.48 13.36
C LYS A 135 2.02 -12.41 12.30
N ILE A 136 2.86 -11.87 11.41
CA ILE A 136 3.56 -12.60 10.35
C ILE A 136 5.03 -12.19 10.28
N GLY A 137 5.84 -12.92 9.51
CA GLY A 137 7.25 -12.62 9.34
C GLY A 137 8.08 -12.92 10.59
N ARG A 138 9.24 -12.28 10.67
CA ARG A 138 10.21 -12.46 11.77
C ARG A 138 11.08 -11.23 11.95
N ILE A 139 11.61 -11.06 13.16
CA ILE A 139 12.63 -10.05 13.45
C ILE A 139 14.01 -10.71 13.50
N ALA A 140 14.97 -10.12 12.80
CA ALA A 140 16.37 -10.51 12.84
C ALA A 140 17.21 -9.35 13.40
N ILE A 141 18.05 -9.64 14.38
CA ILE A 141 18.84 -8.64 15.11
C ILE A 141 20.31 -8.81 14.74
N PHE A 142 20.98 -7.70 14.44
CA PHE A 142 22.40 -7.65 14.05
C PHE A 142 23.11 -6.59 14.92
N PRO A 143 23.44 -6.91 16.19
CA PRO A 143 23.99 -5.94 17.14
C PRO A 143 25.31 -5.32 16.68
N ASN A 144 26.17 -6.12 16.05
CA ASN A 144 27.51 -5.69 15.60
C ASN A 144 27.49 -4.56 14.57
N VAL A 145 26.38 -4.38 13.84
CA VAL A 145 26.20 -3.30 12.86
C VAL A 145 25.02 -2.40 13.22
N ASN A 146 24.62 -2.40 14.51
CA ASN A 146 23.55 -1.57 15.06
C ASN A 146 22.24 -1.61 14.22
N THR A 147 21.85 -2.79 13.73
CA THR A 147 20.71 -2.95 12.82
C THR A 147 19.73 -4.02 13.29
N ALA A 148 18.44 -3.77 13.16
CA ALA A 148 17.37 -4.77 13.26
C ALA A 148 16.56 -4.81 11.95
N LYS A 149 16.04 -5.98 11.60
CA LYS A 149 15.26 -6.19 10.37
C LYS A 149 13.96 -6.90 10.66
N TYR A 150 12.85 -6.35 10.17
CA TYR A 150 11.59 -7.07 10.08
C TYR A 150 11.45 -7.67 8.68
N ILE A 151 11.29 -8.99 8.59
CA ILE A 151 11.36 -9.77 7.35
C ILE A 151 10.08 -10.58 7.20
N ILE A 152 9.30 -10.29 6.14
CA ILE A 152 8.11 -11.05 5.76
C ILE A 152 8.47 -11.92 4.56
N GLY A 153 8.44 -13.24 4.75
CA GLY A 153 8.85 -14.21 3.72
C GLY A 153 7.73 -14.53 2.73
N ARG A 154 8.10 -15.17 1.61
CA ARG A 154 7.19 -15.56 0.51
C ARG A 154 5.83 -16.12 0.95
N VAL A 155 5.78 -17.08 1.88
CA VAL A 155 4.50 -17.68 2.32
C VAL A 155 3.58 -16.62 2.95
N ASP A 156 4.11 -15.81 3.87
CA ASP A 156 3.33 -14.76 4.54
C ASP A 156 2.94 -13.63 3.58
N LEU A 157 3.78 -13.35 2.58
CA LEU A 157 3.43 -12.43 1.49
C LEU A 157 2.24 -12.95 0.69
N GLN A 158 2.27 -14.22 0.26
CA GLN A 158 1.24 -14.83 -0.58
C GLN A 158 -0.08 -15.06 0.17
N GLU A 159 -0.03 -15.43 1.45
CA GLU A 159 -1.22 -15.80 2.22
C GLU A 159 -1.84 -14.65 3.01
N VAL A 160 -1.09 -13.59 3.31
CA VAL A 160 -1.56 -12.51 4.21
C VAL A 160 -1.31 -11.12 3.64
N LEU A 161 -0.06 -10.70 3.46
CA LEU A 161 0.23 -9.29 3.19
C LEU A 161 -0.27 -8.83 1.81
N ILE A 162 0.02 -9.57 0.74
CA ILE A 162 -0.46 -9.20 -0.60
C ILE A 162 -2.00 -9.25 -0.67
N PRO A 163 -2.68 -10.30 -0.13
CA PRO A 163 -4.13 -10.30 -0.03
C PRO A 163 -4.70 -9.06 0.69
N LEU A 164 -4.10 -8.62 1.81
CA LEU A 164 -4.52 -7.41 2.52
C LEU A 164 -4.34 -6.14 1.68
N ILE A 165 -3.23 -6.04 0.95
CA ILE A 165 -2.97 -4.93 0.02
C ILE A 165 -4.08 -4.86 -1.03
N PHE A 166 -4.46 -5.99 -1.64
CA PHE A 166 -5.54 -6.04 -2.63
C PHE A 166 -6.91 -5.77 -2.03
N TYR A 167 -7.22 -6.36 -0.88
CA TYR A 167 -8.50 -6.17 -0.17
C TYR A 167 -8.77 -4.69 0.12
N HIS A 168 -7.73 -3.94 0.47
CA HIS A 168 -7.82 -2.52 0.79
C HIS A 168 -7.48 -1.57 -0.36
N ASN A 169 -7.27 -2.10 -1.57
CA ASN A 169 -6.86 -1.34 -2.75
C ASN A 169 -5.64 -0.43 -2.49
N LEU A 170 -4.65 -0.97 -1.78
CA LEU A 170 -3.40 -0.30 -1.46
C LEU A 170 -2.37 -0.55 -2.56
N PHE A 171 -1.47 0.40 -2.76
CA PHE A 171 -0.31 0.25 -3.63
C PHE A 171 0.81 1.21 -3.22
N PHE A 172 2.04 0.89 -3.62
CA PHE A 172 3.22 1.70 -3.36
C PHE A 172 3.21 2.96 -4.24
N LEU A 173 3.59 4.09 -3.65
CA LEU A 173 3.55 5.41 -4.29
C LEU A 173 4.91 5.86 -4.80
N THR A 174 6.00 5.17 -4.46
CA THR A 174 7.33 5.43 -4.99
C THR A 174 7.66 4.49 -6.14
N ASP A 175 8.41 4.97 -7.14
CA ASP A 175 8.72 4.18 -8.33
C ASP A 175 9.50 2.90 -8.04
N VAL A 176 10.42 2.93 -7.07
CA VAL A 176 11.28 1.80 -6.74
C VAL A 176 10.46 0.67 -6.10
N GLN A 177 9.73 0.95 -5.03
CA GLN A 177 8.93 -0.05 -4.33
C GLN A 177 7.79 -0.57 -5.21
N ARG A 178 7.15 0.30 -6.00
CA ARG A 178 6.17 -0.12 -7.01
C ARG A 178 6.76 -1.10 -8.03
N ALA A 179 7.91 -0.77 -8.64
CA ALA A 179 8.55 -1.65 -9.60
C ALA A 179 8.97 -3.00 -8.99
N GLN A 180 9.48 -2.99 -7.75
CA GLN A 180 9.82 -4.22 -7.04
C GLN A 180 8.59 -5.07 -6.73
N PHE A 181 7.48 -4.44 -6.34
CA PHE A 181 6.21 -5.12 -6.07
C PHE A 181 5.58 -5.68 -7.33
N ASP A 182 5.56 -4.92 -8.42
CA ASP A 182 5.07 -5.36 -9.73
C ASP A 182 5.83 -6.59 -10.22
N LEU A 183 7.17 -6.58 -10.12
CA LEU A 183 8.00 -7.74 -10.46
C LEU A 183 7.71 -8.95 -9.56
N MET A 184 7.52 -8.72 -8.27
CA MET A 184 7.16 -9.77 -7.31
C MET A 184 5.81 -10.42 -7.66
N LEU A 185 4.79 -9.60 -7.96
CA LEU A 185 3.47 -10.08 -8.38
C LEU A 185 3.54 -10.88 -9.67
N PHE A 186 4.30 -10.41 -10.66
CA PHE A 186 4.51 -11.13 -11.91
C PHE A 186 5.11 -12.52 -11.67
N ILE A 187 6.14 -12.61 -10.83
CA ILE A 187 6.78 -13.89 -10.45
C ILE A 187 5.79 -14.82 -9.74
N ILE A 188 5.00 -14.30 -8.80
CA ILE A 188 4.04 -15.10 -8.03
C ILE A 188 2.92 -15.63 -8.94
N ASN A 189 2.34 -14.76 -9.77
CA ASN A 189 1.23 -15.10 -10.65
C ASN A 189 1.65 -16.02 -11.80
N GLY A 190 2.87 -15.84 -12.33
CA GLY A 190 3.45 -16.72 -13.35
C GLY A 190 4.05 -18.03 -12.80
N ASN A 191 3.98 -18.26 -11.48
CA ASN A 191 4.63 -19.38 -10.80
C ASN A 191 6.12 -19.55 -11.19
N ILE A 192 6.83 -18.43 -11.35
CA ILE A 192 8.25 -18.43 -11.69
C ILE A 192 9.04 -18.85 -10.45
N THR A 193 9.88 -19.88 -10.60
CA THR A 193 10.60 -20.49 -9.48
C THR A 193 12.12 -20.36 -9.58
N LYS A 194 12.70 -20.34 -10.78
CA LYS A 194 14.15 -20.21 -11.01
C LYS A 194 14.54 -18.75 -11.16
N PHE A 195 15.67 -18.39 -10.57
CA PHE A 195 16.15 -17.01 -10.58
C PHE A 195 16.56 -16.52 -11.97
N THR A 196 17.02 -17.45 -12.82
CA THR A 196 17.36 -17.18 -14.23
C THR A 196 16.17 -16.77 -15.09
N ASP A 197 14.96 -17.08 -14.62
CA ASP A 197 13.73 -16.91 -15.37
C ASP A 197 13.00 -15.61 -14.95
N ILE A 198 13.61 -14.82 -14.06
CA ILE A 198 13.11 -13.50 -13.70
C ILE A 198 13.23 -12.58 -14.93
N PRO A 199 12.13 -11.97 -15.40
CA PRO A 199 12.19 -11.07 -16.53
C PRO A 199 12.92 -9.78 -16.17
N SER A 200 13.47 -9.11 -17.18
CA SER A 200 14.04 -7.78 -17.02
C SER A 200 12.99 -6.69 -16.82
N ILE A 201 11.75 -6.92 -17.29
CA ILE A 201 10.62 -5.98 -17.23
C ILE A 201 9.38 -6.72 -16.75
N ALA A 202 8.66 -6.14 -15.80
CA ALA A 202 7.36 -6.62 -15.32
C ALA A 202 6.23 -5.67 -15.77
N PRO A 203 4.99 -6.18 -15.96
CA PRO A 203 3.84 -5.33 -16.22
C PRO A 203 3.54 -4.44 -15.00
N VAL A 204 3.04 -3.23 -15.27
CA VAL A 204 2.58 -2.31 -14.22
C VAL A 204 1.18 -2.73 -13.79
N TYR A 205 0.99 -3.07 -12.51
CA TYR A 205 -0.32 -3.47 -11.98
C TYR A 205 -1.17 -2.29 -11.51
N ASN A 206 -0.53 -1.24 -10.97
CA ASN A 206 -1.22 -0.03 -10.50
C ASN A 206 -0.57 1.22 -11.11
N GLN A 207 -1.41 2.09 -11.67
CA GLN A 207 -0.99 3.38 -12.20
C GLN A 207 -0.97 4.42 -11.07
N LEU A 208 0.10 5.21 -11.01
CA LEU A 208 0.18 6.34 -10.10
C LEU A 208 -0.70 7.49 -10.59
N PRO A 209 -1.20 8.37 -9.69
CA PRO A 209 -1.89 9.57 -10.09
C PRO A 209 -1.05 10.43 -11.04
N THR A 210 -1.67 10.91 -12.11
CA THR A 210 -1.00 11.75 -13.13
C THR A 210 -0.91 13.22 -12.73
N THR A 211 -1.48 13.60 -11.59
CA THR A 211 -1.45 14.95 -11.03
C THR A 211 -1.13 14.91 -9.55
N ALA A 212 -0.51 15.98 -9.02
CA ALA A 212 -0.22 16.13 -7.60
C ALA A 212 -1.50 16.07 -6.74
N ALA A 213 -2.58 16.72 -7.19
CA ALA A 213 -3.87 16.67 -6.51
C ALA A 213 -4.46 15.25 -6.48
N GLY A 214 -4.20 14.42 -7.50
CA GLY A 214 -4.66 13.05 -7.55
C GLY A 214 -4.11 12.17 -6.42
N TYR A 215 -2.90 12.46 -5.91
CA TYR A 215 -2.37 11.78 -4.73
C TYR A 215 -3.21 12.07 -3.48
N LEU A 216 -3.65 13.32 -3.29
CA LEU A 216 -4.48 13.72 -2.15
C LEU A 216 -5.88 13.08 -2.18
N LEU A 217 -6.33 12.61 -3.35
CA LEU A 217 -7.61 11.92 -3.51
C LEU A 217 -7.54 10.42 -3.15
N LEU A 218 -6.34 9.85 -2.97
CA LEU A 218 -6.22 8.45 -2.57
C LEU A 218 -6.67 8.30 -1.11
N PRO A 219 -7.63 7.40 -0.78
CA PRO A 219 -8.16 7.26 0.57
C PRO A 219 -7.10 6.94 1.63
N PHE A 220 -6.01 6.28 1.24
CA PHE A 220 -4.91 5.90 2.12
C PHE A 220 -3.80 6.95 2.23
N PHE A 221 -3.83 8.04 1.43
CA PHE A 221 -2.67 8.92 1.27
C PHE A 221 -2.18 9.57 2.56
N LEU A 222 -3.10 10.04 3.41
CA LEU A 222 -2.71 10.76 4.62
C LEU A 222 -2.04 9.83 5.65
N ASN A 223 -2.58 8.63 5.86
CA ASN A 223 -1.95 7.63 6.72
C ASN A 223 -0.69 7.05 6.10
N TRP A 224 -0.66 6.86 4.77
CA TRP A 224 0.58 6.55 4.05
C TRP A 224 1.64 7.61 4.26
N PHE A 225 1.27 8.90 4.20
CA PHE A 225 2.21 9.98 4.42
C PHE A 225 2.77 9.98 5.84
N VAL A 226 1.98 9.61 6.86
CA VAL A 226 2.51 9.36 8.21
C VAL A 226 3.62 8.32 8.19
N GLY A 227 3.35 7.15 7.58
CA GLY A 227 4.34 6.09 7.44
C GLY A 227 5.61 6.54 6.73
N PHE A 228 5.43 7.28 5.64
CA PHE A 228 6.52 7.84 4.87
C PHE A 228 7.35 8.84 5.68
N ILE A 229 6.73 9.63 6.56
CA ILE A 229 7.42 10.54 7.49
C ILE A 229 8.12 9.81 8.63
N ILE A 230 7.61 8.66 9.08
CA ILE A 230 8.32 7.78 10.02
C ILE A 230 9.67 7.34 9.45
N ALA A 231 9.75 7.07 8.15
CA ALA A 231 11.02 6.80 7.46
C ALA A 231 11.79 8.11 7.17
N GLU A 232 11.29 8.90 6.22
CA GLU A 232 12.04 9.94 5.50
C GLU A 232 11.90 11.36 6.11
N GLY A 233 10.98 11.53 7.06
CA GLY A 233 10.71 12.82 7.68
C GLY A 233 11.81 13.26 8.65
N SER A 234 11.88 14.54 8.96
CA SER A 234 12.82 15.07 9.94
C SER A 234 12.19 16.25 10.69
N PHE A 235 12.12 16.12 12.00
CA PHE A 235 11.75 17.19 12.93
C PHE A 235 13.01 17.59 13.68
N TYR A 236 13.43 18.85 13.56
CA TYR A 236 14.68 19.30 14.18
C TYR A 236 14.70 20.81 14.43
N THR A 237 15.58 21.22 15.33
CA THR A 237 15.90 22.62 15.62
C THR A 237 17.33 22.87 15.13
N LYS A 238 17.53 23.88 14.29
CA LYS A 238 18.87 24.29 13.84
C LYS A 238 19.67 24.87 15.00
N GLY A 239 20.99 24.95 14.84
CA GLY A 239 21.87 25.62 15.82
C GLY A 239 21.50 27.10 16.07
N THR A 240 20.79 27.74 15.14
CA THR A 240 20.24 29.10 15.29
C THR A 240 19.00 29.17 16.19
N GLY A 241 18.47 28.04 16.66
CA GLY A 241 17.19 27.95 17.37
C GLY A 241 15.97 27.88 16.45
N GLU A 242 16.14 27.95 15.13
CA GLU A 242 15.03 27.86 14.17
C GLU A 242 14.52 26.42 14.05
N LEU A 243 13.21 26.23 14.22
CA LEU A 243 12.54 24.93 14.10
C LEU A 243 12.24 24.62 12.63
N PHE A 244 12.51 23.38 12.22
CA PHE A 244 12.25 22.87 10.87
C PHE A 244 11.53 21.53 10.88
N PHE A 245 10.67 21.37 9.89
CA PHE A 245 10.24 20.08 9.38
C PHE A 245 10.79 19.90 7.97
N SER A 246 11.26 18.72 7.63
CA SER A 246 11.58 18.41 6.23
C SER A 246 11.35 16.96 5.88
N VAL A 247 11.05 16.71 4.61
CA VAL A 247 11.05 15.38 4.00
C VAL A 247 11.99 15.39 2.80
N ARG A 248 12.78 14.33 2.63
CA ARG A 248 13.74 14.18 1.54
C ARG A 248 13.64 12.77 0.98
N GLN A 249 13.62 12.62 -0.34
CA GLN A 249 13.61 11.32 -1.00
C GLN A 249 14.20 11.45 -2.41
N ARG A 250 14.46 10.32 -3.08
CA ARG A 250 14.75 10.27 -4.51
C ARG A 250 13.70 11.06 -5.33
N PRO A 251 14.06 11.59 -6.51
CA PRO A 251 13.21 12.51 -7.24
C PRO A 251 11.87 11.87 -7.62
N HIS A 252 10.78 12.50 -7.19
CA HIS A 252 9.42 12.15 -7.56
C HIS A 252 8.56 13.42 -7.58
N LEU A 253 8.54 14.12 -8.71
CA LEU A 253 8.01 15.50 -8.80
C LEU A 253 6.56 15.64 -8.31
N LEU A 254 5.65 14.83 -8.87
CA LEU A 254 4.22 14.92 -8.54
C LEU A 254 3.93 14.60 -7.07
N LEU A 255 4.65 13.65 -6.47
CA LEU A 255 4.53 13.31 -5.06
C LEU A 255 4.99 14.45 -4.15
N PHE A 256 6.12 15.10 -4.45
CA PHE A 256 6.57 16.27 -3.69
C PHE A 256 5.65 17.48 -3.87
N GLN A 257 5.08 17.67 -5.06
CA GLN A 257 4.04 18.69 -5.27
C GLN A 257 2.78 18.36 -4.48
N ALA A 258 2.42 17.08 -4.33
CA ALA A 258 1.32 16.68 -3.45
C ALA A 258 1.60 17.06 -1.98
N PHE A 259 2.86 16.95 -1.53
CA PHE A 259 3.24 17.42 -0.19
C PHE A 259 3.13 18.94 -0.04
N GLN A 260 3.47 19.71 -1.08
CA GLN A 260 3.24 21.16 -1.07
C GLN A 260 1.75 21.49 -0.95
N LEU A 261 0.90 20.79 -1.70
CA LEU A 261 -0.56 20.95 -1.64
C LEU A 261 -1.12 20.54 -0.27
N LEU A 262 -0.64 19.44 0.31
CA LEU A 262 -1.02 18.95 1.64
C LEU A 262 -0.81 20.03 2.72
N PHE A 263 0.32 20.72 2.66
CA PHE A 263 0.65 21.79 3.59
C PHE A 263 0.23 23.18 3.08
N ASP A 264 -0.45 23.29 1.94
CA ASP A 264 -0.85 24.56 1.31
C ASP A 264 0.29 25.60 1.39
N THR A 265 1.43 25.22 0.81
CA THR A 265 2.67 26.00 0.90
C THR A 265 3.27 26.25 -0.47
N ASN A 266 3.85 27.44 -0.65
CA ASN A 266 4.54 27.85 -1.88
C ASN A 266 6.06 27.68 -1.78
N ILE A 267 6.56 27.05 -0.72
CA ILE A 267 7.99 26.81 -0.55
C ILE A 267 8.49 25.94 -1.70
N LYS A 268 9.52 26.42 -2.39
CA LYS A 268 10.16 25.71 -3.50
C LYS A 268 10.66 24.33 -3.04
N ILE A 269 10.38 23.30 -3.82
CA ILE A 269 11.00 21.98 -3.65
C ILE A 269 12.46 22.07 -4.10
N ASP A 270 13.38 21.78 -3.20
CA ASP A 270 14.79 21.66 -3.54
C ASP A 270 15.01 20.37 -4.32
N ASN A 271 15.63 20.46 -5.49
CA ASN A 271 15.98 19.29 -6.31
C ASN A 271 17.48 19.31 -6.60
N ASN A 272 18.27 18.86 -5.64
CA ASN A 272 19.73 18.92 -5.67
C ASN A 272 20.34 17.54 -5.39
N ALA A 273 21.46 17.25 -6.04
CA ALA A 273 22.28 16.05 -5.79
C ALA A 273 21.53 14.71 -5.89
N GLY A 274 20.54 14.61 -6.78
CA GLY A 274 19.77 13.38 -6.98
C GLY A 274 18.70 13.12 -5.92
N TYR A 275 18.28 14.15 -5.17
CA TYR A 275 17.19 14.08 -4.20
C TYR A 275 16.27 15.29 -4.32
N MET A 276 14.99 15.07 -4.05
CA MET A 276 14.02 16.12 -3.79
C MET A 276 13.85 16.32 -2.29
N LYS A 277 13.66 17.57 -1.86
CA LYS A 277 13.42 17.94 -0.47
C LYS A 277 12.37 19.04 -0.38
N LEU A 278 11.41 18.85 0.52
CA LEU A 278 10.51 19.90 1.00
C LEU A 278 10.92 20.24 2.43
N GLY A 279 11.20 21.51 2.70
CA GLY A 279 11.59 22.00 4.03
C GLY A 279 10.74 23.17 4.47
N LEU A 280 10.12 23.06 5.65
CA LEU A 280 9.19 24.04 6.19
C LEU A 280 9.75 24.61 7.50
N SER A 281 9.69 25.93 7.67
CA SER A 281 10.08 26.61 8.93
C SER A 281 9.25 27.82 9.32
N SER A 282 8.32 28.26 8.46
CA SER A 282 7.42 29.35 8.80
C SER A 282 6.45 28.92 9.89
N VAL A 283 6.00 29.85 10.73
CA VAL A 283 5.01 29.58 11.80
C VAL A 283 3.74 28.94 11.21
N LYS A 284 3.25 29.48 10.08
CA LYS A 284 2.07 28.99 9.36
C LYS A 284 2.23 27.56 8.85
N ASP A 285 3.37 27.24 8.23
CA ASP A 285 3.60 25.89 7.69
C ASP A 285 3.74 24.87 8.83
N LEU A 286 4.46 25.23 9.90
CA LEU A 286 4.69 24.34 11.02
C LEU A 286 3.41 24.10 11.84
N GLU A 287 2.51 25.08 11.95
CA GLU A 287 1.17 24.86 12.53
C GLU A 287 0.41 23.78 11.76
N LYS A 288 0.47 23.77 10.42
CA LYS A 288 -0.17 22.74 9.59
C LYS A 288 0.47 21.36 9.80
N VAL A 289 1.80 21.31 9.95
CA VAL A 289 2.52 20.08 10.31
C VAL A 289 2.02 19.54 11.66
N VAL A 290 1.93 20.38 12.69
CA VAL A 290 1.42 19.98 14.00
C VAL A 290 -0.04 19.52 13.90
N LYS A 291 -0.88 20.24 13.16
CA LYS A 291 -2.28 19.87 12.94
C LYS A 291 -2.41 18.49 12.31
N LEU A 292 -1.58 18.19 11.31
CA LEU A 292 -1.57 16.89 10.64
C LEU A 292 -1.24 15.76 11.63
N PHE A 293 -0.14 15.87 12.36
CA PHE A 293 0.36 14.78 13.20
C PHE A 293 -0.26 14.69 14.60
N SER A 294 -0.95 15.73 15.08
CA SER A 294 -1.51 15.74 16.44
C SER A 294 -3.02 15.90 16.53
N PHE A 295 -3.68 16.42 15.49
CA PHE A 295 -5.11 16.78 15.58
C PHE A 295 -5.97 16.25 14.44
N SER A 296 -5.40 15.48 13.50
CA SER A 296 -6.14 15.00 12.31
C SER A 296 -6.72 13.59 12.45
N GLY A 297 -6.53 12.93 13.61
CA GLY A 297 -7.04 11.56 13.84
C GLY A 297 -6.36 10.47 13.00
N LEU A 298 -5.22 10.79 12.37
CA LEU A 298 -4.41 9.85 11.61
C LEU A 298 -3.68 8.89 12.54
N HIS A 299 -3.13 7.81 11.97
CA HIS A 299 -2.23 6.91 12.68
C HIS A 299 -1.10 7.72 13.35
N PRO A 300 -0.73 7.42 14.62
CA PRO A 300 0.34 8.15 15.29
C PRO A 300 1.71 7.86 14.65
N LEU A 301 2.64 8.81 14.77
CA LEU A 301 4.06 8.54 14.53
C LEU A 301 4.54 7.44 15.48
N LEU A 302 5.51 6.64 15.05
CA LEU A 302 6.09 5.56 15.84
C LEU A 302 7.61 5.71 15.98
N GLY A 303 8.17 4.93 16.89
CA GLY A 303 9.62 4.78 17.07
C GLY A 303 10.34 6.07 17.40
N LEU A 304 11.61 6.15 17.00
CA LEU A 304 12.46 7.31 17.23
C LEU A 304 11.95 8.58 16.52
N LYS A 305 11.13 8.45 15.47
CA LYS A 305 10.50 9.62 14.84
C LYS A 305 9.52 10.30 15.79
N LEU A 306 8.71 9.53 16.51
CA LEU A 306 7.80 10.06 17.52
C LEU A 306 8.58 10.79 18.63
N ASP A 307 9.68 10.22 19.10
CA ASP A 307 10.53 10.87 20.11
C ASP A 307 11.11 12.20 19.62
N ARG A 308 11.57 12.24 18.36
CA ARG A 308 12.06 13.47 17.72
C ARG A 308 10.96 14.50 17.57
N TYR A 309 9.77 14.09 17.16
CA TYR A 309 8.59 14.97 17.09
C TYR A 309 8.25 15.56 18.46
N ASN A 310 8.19 14.74 19.52
CA ASN A 310 7.86 15.20 20.86
C ASN A 310 8.90 16.19 21.42
N LYS A 311 10.19 15.95 21.20
CA LYS A 311 11.27 16.90 21.55
C LYS A 311 11.16 18.21 20.77
N TRP A 312 10.76 18.13 19.51
CA TRP A 312 10.53 19.28 18.65
C TRP A 312 9.31 20.09 19.11
N ILE A 313 8.20 19.45 19.49
CA ILE A 313 7.04 20.11 20.12
C ILE A 313 7.42 20.79 21.44
N ALA A 314 8.21 20.14 22.30
CA ALA A 314 8.69 20.75 23.54
C ALA A 314 9.51 22.03 23.26
N SER A 315 10.32 22.01 22.19
CA SER A 315 11.07 23.18 21.73
C SER A 315 10.17 24.27 21.15
N MET A 316 9.04 23.92 20.51
CA MET A 316 8.05 24.91 20.08
C MET A 316 7.38 25.59 21.26
N LYS A 317 7.03 24.84 22.32
CA LYS A 317 6.38 25.39 23.52
C LYS A 317 7.21 26.45 24.23
N SER A 318 8.54 26.37 24.16
CA SER A 318 9.44 27.37 24.76
C SER A 318 9.71 28.57 23.85
N ALA A 319 9.37 28.51 22.57
CA ALA A 319 9.68 29.54 21.59
C ALA A 319 8.53 30.54 21.44
N ARG A 320 8.79 31.81 21.82
CA ARG A 320 7.80 32.91 21.83
C ARG A 320 6.96 33.03 20.54
N ARG A 321 7.54 32.75 19.37
CA ARG A 321 6.86 32.85 18.07
C ARG A 321 5.77 31.79 17.84
N PHE A 322 5.68 30.77 18.69
CA PHE A 322 4.66 29.71 18.63
C PHE A 322 3.58 29.83 19.73
N ASN A 323 3.61 30.88 20.56
CA ASN A 323 2.67 31.05 21.69
C ASN A 323 1.19 31.06 21.30
N ASN A 324 0.88 31.42 20.05
CA ASN A 324 -0.50 31.52 19.56
C ASN A 324 -0.95 30.28 18.76
N ILE A 325 -0.10 29.25 18.67
CA ILE A 325 -0.43 28.01 17.98
C ILE A 325 -0.93 26.99 19.01
N ARG A 326 -1.95 26.22 18.64
CA ARG A 326 -2.37 25.05 19.40
C ARG A 326 -1.31 23.95 19.26
N LEU A 327 -0.65 23.61 20.35
CA LEU A 327 0.30 22.51 20.46
C LEU A 327 -0.28 21.39 21.34
N PRO A 328 0.02 20.11 21.08
CA PRO A 328 -0.46 18.98 21.88
C PRO A 328 0.17 18.95 23.27
#